data_AF-A0A4Y1Z6C2-F1
#
_entry.id   AF-A0A4Y1Z6C2-F1
#
_cell.length_a   1.000
_cell.length_b   1.000
_cell.length_c   1.000
_cell.angle_alpha   90.00
_cell.angle_beta   90.00
_cell.angle_gamma   90.00
#
_symmetry.space_group_name_H-M   'P 1'
#
loop_
_entity.id
_entity.type
_entity.pdbx_description
1 polymer ?
#
loop_
_entity_poly.entity_id
_entity_poly.type
_entity_poly.pdbx_seq_one_letter_code
_entity_poly.pdbx_strand_id
1 'polypeptide(L)' 'MPTVLNAANEAAVQAFLAGKIAFLDIERYVERALTNHHVIKDPDLKTIEAVDKETRAFVKEQIN' A
#
# COMPACT_ATOMS: atom_id res chain seq x y z
N MET A 1 9.37 3.95 4.24
CA MET A 1 8.16 4.80 4.15
C MET A 1 7.73 5.13 2.72
N PRO A 2 8.57 5.71 1.82
CA PRO A 2 8.11 6.10 0.47
C PRO A 2 7.58 4.93 -0.37
N THR A 3 8.23 3.76 -0.29
CA THR A 3 7.80 2.54 -0.98
C THR A 3 6.40 2.09 -0.55
N VAL A 4 6.11 2.09 0.76
CA VAL A 4 4.81 1.70 1.31
C VAL A 4 3.73 2.68 0.86
N LEU A 5 3.99 3.99 0.94
CA LEU A 5 3.07 5.02 0.47
C LEU A 5 2.71 4.80 -1.00
N ASN A 6 3.73 4.63 -1.86
CA ASN A 6 3.50 4.49 -3.30
C ASN A 6 2.77 3.19 -3.64
N ALA A 7 3.21 2.06 -3.07
CA ALA A 7 2.60 0.75 -3.29
C ALA A 7 1.14 0.70 -2.83
N ALA A 8 0.85 1.28 -1.66
CA ALA A 8 -0.50 1.35 -1.12
C ALA A 8 -1.40 2.25 -1.97
N ASN A 9 -0.90 3.42 -2.37
CA ASN A 9 -1.65 4.36 -3.20
C ASN A 9 -1.99 3.74 -4.56
N GLU A 10 -1.04 3.11 -5.23
CA GLU A 10 -1.30 2.44 -6.51
C GLU A 10 -2.34 1.31 -6.38
N ALA A 11 -2.26 0.48 -5.34
CA ALA A 11 -3.23 -0.59 -5.13
C ALA A 11 -4.64 -0.05 -4.83
N ALA A 12 -4.74 1.00 -4.00
CA ALA A 12 -6.03 1.61 -3.66
C ALA A 12 -6.63 2.38 -4.85
N VAL A 13 -5.83 3.13 -5.62
CA VAL A 13 -6.27 3.80 -6.84
C VAL A 13 -6.78 2.78 -7.87
N GLN A 14 -6.10 1.64 -8.05
CA GLN A 14 -6.58 0.57 -8.92
C GLN A 14 -7.95 0.05 -8.49
N ALA A 15 -8.18 -0.11 -7.19
CA ALA A 15 -9.48 -0.53 -6.66
C ALA A 15 -10.57 0.54 -6.87
N PHE A 16 -10.23 1.82 -6.69
CA PHE A 16 -11.14 2.94 -6.97
C PHE A 16 -11.53 2.97 -8.45
N LEU A 17 -10.57 2.87 -9.36
CA LEU A 17 -10.82 2.83 -10.81
C LEU A 17 -11.64 1.59 -11.22
N ALA A 18 -11.52 0.49 -10.48
CA ALA A 18 -12.34 -0.71 -10.66
C ALA A 18 -13.73 -0.62 -9.99
N GLY A 19 -14.09 0.51 -9.37
CA GLY A 19 -15.37 0.70 -8.69
C GLY A 19 -15.54 -0.09 -7.40
N LYS A 20 -14.45 -0.58 -6.79
CA LYS A 20 -14.48 -1.40 -5.57
C LYS A 20 -14.52 -0.57 -4.28
N ILE A 21 -14.00 0.65 -4.32
CA ILE A 21 -13.91 1.56 -3.16
C ILE A 21 -14.27 2.98 -3.59
N ALA A 22 -14.68 3.85 -2.66
CA ALA A 22 -14.92 5.26 -2.94
C ALA A 22 -13.61 6.06 -2.99
N PHE A 23 -13.67 7.29 -3.51
CA PHE A 23 -12.48 8.15 -3.65
C PHE A 23 -11.77 8.40 -2.30
N LEU A 24 -12.54 8.68 -1.23
CA LEU A 24 -11.98 8.93 0.11
C LEU A 24 -11.53 7.64 0.81
N ASP A 25 -11.82 6.45 0.29
CA ASP A 25 -11.27 5.22 0.85
C ASP A 25 -9.79 5.04 0.50
N ILE A 26 -9.29 5.72 -0.54
CA ILE A 26 -7.88 5.65 -0.96
C ILE A 26 -6.97 6.05 0.19
N GLU A 27 -7.20 7.22 0.79
CA GLU A 27 -6.41 7.72 1.93
C GLU A 27 -6.50 6.79 3.14
N ARG A 28 -7.68 6.20 3.39
CA ARG A 28 -7.90 5.25 4.49
C ARG A 28 -7.05 3.98 4.35
N TYR A 29 -6.96 3.40 3.16
CA TYR A 29 -6.13 2.21 2.93
C TYR A 29 -4.64 2.53 2.91
N VAL A 30 -4.26 3.70 2.40
CA VAL A 30 -2.88 4.20 2.47
C VAL A 30 -2.43 4.38 3.92
N GLU A 31 -3.25 5.04 4.76
CA GLU A 31 -2.95 5.24 6.18
C GLU A 31 -2.79 3.90 6.93
N ARG A 32 -3.67 2.93 6.67
CA ARG A 32 -3.56 1.58 7.24
C ARG A 32 -2.25 0.91 6.87
N ALA A 33 -1.84 0.98 5.60
CA ALA A 33 -0.59 0.37 5.15
C ALA A 33 0.64 1.02 5.82
N LEU A 34 0.64 2.36 5.93
CA LEU A 34 1.71 3.10 6.61
C LEU A 34 1.78 2.78 8.10
N THR A 35 0.63 2.65 8.76
CA THR A 35 0.53 2.34 10.20
C THR A 35 0.98 0.91 10.51
N ASN A 36 0.71 -0.04 9.61
CA ASN A 36 1.10 -1.45 9.77
C ASN A 36 2.58 -1.71 9.46
N HIS A 37 3.24 -0.83 8.70
CA HIS A 37 4.64 -1.02 8.31
C HIS A 37 5.63 -0.61 9.39
N HIS A 38 6.63 -1.45 9.62
CA HIS A 38 7.78 -1.14 10.46
C HIS A 38 8.91 -0.55 9.60
N VAL A 39 9.41 0.63 9.97
CA VAL A 39 10.45 1.32 9.21
C VAL A 39 11.75 0.50 9.18
N ILE A 40 12.20 0.20 7.96
CA ILE A 40 13.52 -0.39 7.71
C ILE A 40 14.48 0.74 7.33
N LYS A 41 15.58 0.89 8.08
CA LYS A 41 16.64 1.85 7.77
C LYS A 41 17.58 1.25 6.72
N ASP A 42 17.94 2.07 5.73
CA ASP A 42 18.87 1.73 4.64
C ASP A 42 18.56 0.38 3.95
N PRO A 43 17.33 0.20 3.41
CA PRO A 43 16.95 -1.05 2.77
C PRO A 43 17.74 -1.26 1.46
N ASP A 44 18.07 -2.52 1.17
CA ASP A 44 18.57 -2.90 -0.15
C ASP A 44 17.42 -2.99 -1.17
N LEU A 45 17.78 -3.14 -2.45
CA LEU A 45 16.79 -3.22 -3.53
C LEU A 45 15.80 -4.38 -3.34
N LYS A 46 16.28 -5.54 -2.88
CA LYS A 46 15.43 -6.71 -2.65
C LYS A 46 14.40 -6.45 -1.55
N THR A 47 14.81 -5.75 -0.49
CA THR A 47 13.92 -5.34 0.60
C THR A 47 12.88 -4.34 0.10
N ILE A 48 13.27 -3.37 -0.74
CA ILE A 48 12.33 -2.42 -1.35
C ILE A 48 11.29 -3.17 -2.19
N GLU A 49 11.70 -4.12 -3.03
CA GLU A 49 10.81 -4.92 -3.86
C GLU A 49 9.86 -5.81 -3.04
N ALA A 50 10.36 -6.39 -1.95
CA ALA A 50 9.55 -7.18 -1.03
C ALA A 50 8.48 -6.32 -0.34
N VAL A 51 8.88 -5.16 0.20
CA VAL A 51 7.97 -4.22 0.85
C VAL A 51 6.90 -3.71 -0.11
N ASP A 52 7.22 -3.41 -1.38
CA ASP A 52 6.22 -3.05 -2.39
C ASP A 52 5.18 -4.17 -2.57
N LYS A 53 5.64 -5.41 -2.79
CA LYS A 53 4.75 -6.58 -2.99
C LYS A 53 3.86 -6.86 -1.79
N GLU A 54 4.45 -6.86 -0.60
CA GLU A 54 3.73 -7.07 0.67
C GLU A 54 2.68 -5.98 0.89
N THR A 55 3.03 -4.72 0.64
CA THR A 55 2.11 -3.59 0.80
C THR A 55 0.91 -3.70 -0.15
N ARG A 56 1.15 -4.07 -1.42
CA ARG A 56 0.06 -4.28 -2.40
C ARG A 56 -0.84 -5.44 -2.00
N ALA A 57 -0.26 -6.53 -1.49
CA ALA A 57 -1.03 -7.67 -1.01
C ALA A 57 -1.90 -7.28 0.20
N PHE A 58 -1.32 -6.59 1.18
CA PHE A 58 -2.02 -6.07 2.34
C PHE A 58 -3.20 -5.18 1.96
N VAL A 59 -3.01 -4.19 1.08
CA VAL A 59 -4.11 -3.30 0.66
C VAL A 59 -5.22 -4.08 -0.05
N LYS A 60 -4.87 -5.03 -0.92
CA LYS A 60 -5.86 -5.88 -1.61
C LYS A 60 -6.66 -6.73 -0.62
N GLU A 61 -6.03 -7.27 0.41
CA GLU A 61 -6.71 -8.04 1.46
C GLU A 61 -7.69 -7.18 2.26
N GLN A 62 -7.36 -5.92 2.52
CA GLN A 62 -8.22 -4.98 3.25
C GLN A 62 -9.45 -4.48 2.47
N ILE A 63 -9.44 -4.64 1.14
CA ILE A 63 -10.51 -4.20 0.23
C ILE A 63 -11.52 -5.33 -0.05
N ASN A 64 -11.12 -6.59 0.12
CA ASN A 64 -11.97 -7.76 -0.08
C ASN A 64 -13.00 -7.95 1.03
#